data_AF-A0A9X1YGT6-F1
#
_entry.id   AF-A0A9X1YGT6-F1
#
_cell.length_a   1.000
_cell.length_b   1.000
_cell.length_c   1.000
_cell.angle_alpha   90.00
_cell.angle_beta   90.00
_cell.angle_gamma   90.00
#
_symmetry.space_group_name_H-M   'P 1'
#
loop_
_entity.id
_entity.type
_entity.pdbx_description
1 polymer ?
#
loop_
_entity_poly.entity_id
_entity_poly.type
_entity_poly.pdbx_seq_one_letter_code
_entity_poly.pdbx_strand_id
1 'polypeptide(L)'
;MTVVFSGDRRIHDFEKIEEQWEFWPAATLRCRSLGIRRVLVLNELAGEISSTYVRDFHTNLDKFGFDREIRYAMVVREPHARGILSLGIALASRAGWDIAIFSDESAAGSWLARPLP
;
A
#
# COMPACT_ATOMS: atom_id res chain seq x y z
N MET A 1 16.61 6.20 -0.27
CA MET A 1 15.75 6.77 -1.33
C MET A 1 14.31 6.32 -1.08
N THR A 2 13.36 7.25 -1.16
CA THR A 2 11.92 6.99 -1.04
C THR A 2 11.25 7.33 -2.37
N VAL A 3 10.34 6.49 -2.86
CA VAL A 3 9.53 6.78 -4.04
C VAL A 3 8.08 6.99 -3.64
N VAL A 4 7.41 7.92 -4.31
CA VAL A 4 6.00 8.27 -4.10
C VAL A 4 5.17 7.73 -5.26
N PHE A 5 4.13 6.96 -4.94
CA PHE A 5 3.09 6.57 -5.90
C PHE A 5 1.79 7.27 -5.53
N SER A 6 1.20 8.03 -6.45
CA SER A 6 -0.07 8.73 -6.24
C SER A 6 -1.07 8.37 -7.35
N GLY A 7 -2.36 8.28 -7.01
CA GLY A 7 -3.41 8.14 -8.01
C GLY A 7 -4.81 8.00 -7.42
N ASP A 8 -5.81 8.33 -8.24
CA ASP A 8 -7.25 8.21 -7.94
C ASP A 8 -7.74 6.77 -8.12
N ARG A 9 -8.23 6.16 -7.04
CA ARG A 9 -8.69 4.78 -7.01
C ARG A 9 -10.21 4.74 -6.78
N ARG A 10 -10.94 4.31 -7.82
CA ARG A 10 -12.37 3.97 -7.71
C ARG A 10 -12.47 2.52 -7.30
N ILE A 11 -13.22 2.23 -6.24
CA ILE A 11 -13.10 0.96 -5.50
C ILE A 11 -13.99 -0.18 -6.08
N HIS A 12 -14.76 0.10 -7.14
CA HIS A 12 -15.71 -0.87 -7.73
C HIS A 12 -15.48 -1.23 -9.20
N ASP A 13 -14.36 -0.84 -9.81
CA ASP A 13 -14.02 -1.36 -11.14
C ASP A 13 -13.16 -2.62 -11.01
N PHE A 14 -13.69 -3.77 -11.43
CA PHE A 14 -12.90 -4.98 -11.63
C PHE A 14 -11.74 -4.73 -12.61
N GLU A 15 -11.89 -3.80 -13.56
CA GLU A 15 -10.82 -3.35 -14.46
C GLU A 15 -9.63 -2.74 -13.70
N LYS A 16 -9.87 -2.06 -12.57
CA LYS A 16 -8.80 -1.49 -11.72
C LYS A 16 -8.10 -2.51 -10.82
N ILE A 17 -8.66 -3.72 -10.70
CA ILE A 17 -7.98 -4.83 -10.04
C ILE A 17 -6.90 -5.38 -10.98
N GLU A 18 -7.19 -5.57 -12.27
CA GLU A 18 -6.20 -6.00 -13.27
C GLU A 18 -5.07 -4.98 -13.40
N GLU A 19 -5.37 -3.69 -13.40
CA GLU A 19 -4.35 -2.63 -13.38
C GLU A 19 -3.43 -2.73 -12.15
N GLN A 20 -3.95 -3.14 -10.98
CA GLN A 20 -3.13 -3.37 -9.79
C GLN A 20 -2.28 -4.64 -9.88
N TRP A 21 -2.77 -5.66 -10.59
CA TRP A 21 -2.02 -6.90 -10.82
C TRP A 21 -0.80 -6.68 -11.71
N GLU A 22 -0.85 -5.73 -12.64
CA GLU A 22 0.31 -5.39 -13.47
C GLU A 22 1.18 -4.31 -12.83
N PHE A 23 0.56 -3.32 -12.17
CA PHE A 23 1.27 -2.17 -11.60
C PHE A 23 2.26 -2.57 -10.50
N TRP A 24 1.82 -3.32 -9.49
CA TRP A 24 2.66 -3.60 -8.32
C TRP A 24 3.87 -4.48 -8.64
N PRO A 25 3.75 -5.58 -9.41
CA PRO A 25 4.93 -6.32 -9.85
C PRO A 25 5.94 -5.46 -10.63
N ALA A 26 5.47 -4.61 -11.54
CA ALA A 26 6.35 -3.72 -12.30
C ALA A 26 7.02 -2.67 -11.39
N ALA A 27 6.26 -2.07 -10.48
CA ALA A 27 6.73 -1.07 -9.54
C ALA A 27 7.76 -1.65 -8.55
N THR A 28 7.52 -2.84 -7.99
CA THR A 28 8.45 -3.48 -7.07
C THR A 28 9.70 -3.99 -7.77
N LEU A 29 9.57 -4.56 -8.98
CA LEU A 29 10.72 -4.92 -9.81
C LEU A 29 11.61 -3.69 -10.07
N ARG A 30 11.00 -2.55 -10.43
CA ARG A 30 11.73 -1.31 -10.64
C ARG A 30 12.39 -0.82 -9.36
N CYS A 31 11.69 -0.86 -8.22
CA CYS A 31 12.24 -0.50 -6.92
C CYS A 31 13.48 -1.35 -6.58
N ARG A 32 13.37 -2.67 -6.74
CA ARG A 32 14.48 -3.60 -6.51
C ARG A 32 15.67 -3.29 -7.39
N SER A 33 15.45 -3.05 -8.69
CA SER A 33 16.52 -2.71 -9.64
C SER A 33 17.28 -1.42 -9.29
N LEU A 34 16.67 -0.53 -8.51
CA LEU A 34 17.24 0.75 -8.07
C LEU A 34 17.64 0.74 -6.60
N GLY A 35 17.57 -0.40 -5.90
CA GLY A 35 17.84 -0.48 -4.46
C GLY A 35 16.88 0.33 -3.58
N ILE A 36 15.67 0.63 -4.07
CA ILE A 36 14.64 1.33 -3.30
C ILE A 36 14.00 0.32 -2.34
N ARG A 37 14.09 0.61 -1.04
CA ARG A 37 13.50 -0.21 0.04
C ARG A 37 12.43 0.53 0.85
N ARG A 38 12.02 1.72 0.40
CA ARG A 38 11.03 2.57 1.09
C ARG A 38 10.10 3.18 0.06
N VAL A 39 8.80 2.95 0.23
CA VAL A 39 7.78 3.40 -0.70
C VAL A 39 6.68 4.12 0.08
N LEU A 40 6.37 5.33 -0.37
CA LEU A 40 5.20 6.10 0.04
C LEU A 40 4.09 5.92 -0.99
N VAL A 41 2.89 5.56 -0.54
CA VAL A 41 1.72 5.34 -1.38
C VAL A 41 0.65 6.35 -0.98
N LEU A 42 0.33 7.30 -1.86
CA LEU A 42 -0.73 8.27 -1.68
C LEU A 42 -1.99 7.75 -2.36
N ASN A 43 -2.98 7.39 -1.54
CA ASN A 43 -4.24 6.83 -2.01
C ASN A 43 -5.37 7.84 -1.84
N GLU A 44 -5.90 8.30 -2.97
CA GLU A 44 -7.15 9.03 -3.03
C GLU A 44 -8.24 8.04 -3.44
N LEU A 45 -9.07 7.66 -2.47
CA LEU A 45 -10.08 6.62 -2.63
C LEU A 45 -11.44 7.28 -2.79
N ALA A 46 -12.14 6.91 -3.86
CA ALA A 46 -13.49 7.38 -4.15
C ALA A 46 -14.45 6.19 -4.28
N GLY A 47 -15.54 6.20 -3.49
CA GLY A 47 -16.57 5.16 -3.48
C GLY A 47 -16.56 4.28 -2.23
N GLU A 48 -17.45 3.28 -2.21
CA GLU A 48 -17.54 2.32 -1.10
C GLU A 48 -16.38 1.33 -1.12
N ILE A 49 -15.88 0.94 0.06
CA ILE A 49 -14.82 -0.06 0.20
C ILE A 49 -15.37 -1.37 0.72
N SER A 50 -15.20 -2.43 -0.06
CA SER A 50 -15.47 -3.80 0.40
C SER A 50 -14.41 -4.25 1.40
N SER A 51 -14.83 -4.53 2.63
CA SER A 51 -13.97 -5.11 3.68
C SER A 51 -13.42 -6.48 3.29
N THR A 52 -14.21 -7.27 2.54
CA THR A 52 -13.78 -8.59 2.03
C THR A 52 -12.64 -8.44 1.05
N TYR A 53 -12.76 -7.50 0.11
CA TYR A 53 -11.68 -7.19 -0.83
C TYR A 53 -10.42 -6.74 -0.11
N VAL A 54 -10.55 -5.80 0.84
CA VAL A 54 -9.41 -5.30 1.62
C VAL A 54 -8.71 -6.42 2.37
N ARG A 55 -9.47 -7.32 3.00
CA ARG A 55 -8.91 -8.49 3.67
C ARG A 55 -8.14 -9.36 2.67
N ASP A 56 -8.80 -9.80 1.59
CA ASP A 56 -8.23 -10.77 0.64
C ASP A 56 -6.99 -10.21 -0.06
N PHE A 57 -6.97 -8.91 -0.38
CA PHE A 57 -5.80 -8.20 -0.91
C PHE A 57 -4.63 -8.24 0.08
N HIS A 58 -4.85 -7.78 1.32
CA HIS A 58 -3.76 -7.64 2.30
C HIS A 58 -3.26 -8.99 2.85
N THR A 59 -4.03 -10.07 2.74
CA THR A 59 -3.58 -11.42 3.08
C THR A 59 -2.76 -12.08 1.97
N ASN A 60 -2.75 -11.53 0.75
CA ASN A 60 -2.08 -12.12 -0.42
C ASN A 60 -1.16 -11.12 -1.14
N LEU A 61 -0.60 -10.14 -0.43
CA LEU A 61 0.21 -9.05 -1.02
C LEU A 61 1.34 -9.54 -1.95
N ASP A 62 1.96 -10.67 -1.64
CA ASP A 62 2.97 -11.33 -2.47
C ASP A 62 2.44 -11.72 -3.86
N LYS A 63 1.21 -12.26 -3.93
CA LYS A 63 0.54 -12.58 -5.20
C LYS A 63 0.22 -11.34 -6.01
N PHE A 64 0.00 -10.21 -5.34
CA PHE A 64 -0.18 -8.91 -5.96
C PHE A 64 1.16 -8.22 -6.27
N GLY A 65 2.31 -8.89 -6.14
CA GLY A 65 3.61 -8.36 -6.55
C GLY A 65 4.30 -7.46 -5.53
N PHE A 66 3.83 -7.40 -4.28
CA PHE A 66 4.55 -6.69 -3.22
C PHE A 66 5.81 -7.46 -2.81
N ASP A 67 6.83 -6.71 -2.39
CA ASP A 67 8.14 -7.23 -2.00
C ASP A 67 8.36 -7.02 -0.51
N ARG A 68 8.65 -8.11 0.23
CA ARG A 68 8.87 -8.06 1.69
C ARG A 68 10.13 -7.29 2.08
N GLU A 69 11.08 -7.08 1.16
CA GLU A 69 12.27 -6.28 1.42
C GLU A 69 12.02 -4.76 1.38
N ILE A 70 10.83 -4.36 0.90
CA ILE A 70 10.39 -2.98 0.80
C ILE A 70 9.46 -2.64 1.96
N ARG A 71 9.72 -1.49 2.60
CA ARG A 71 8.81 -0.88 3.58
C ARG A 71 7.80 0.01 2.87
N TYR A 72 6.52 -0.14 3.20
CA TYR A 72 5.41 0.60 2.57
C TYR A 72 4.68 1.49 3.59
N ALA A 73 4.57 2.79 3.30
CA ALA A 73 3.71 3.69 4.06
C ALA A 73 2.57 4.15 3.17
N MET A 74 1.33 3.91 3.59
CA MET A 74 0.14 4.29 2.84
C MET A 74 -0.53 5.50 3.48
N VAL A 75 -0.77 6.56 2.72
CA VAL A 75 -1.49 7.75 3.16
C VAL A 75 -2.89 7.69 2.58
N VAL A 76 -3.89 7.69 3.46
CA VAL A 76 -5.32 7.73 3.10
C VAL A 76 -5.96 8.86 3.90
N ARG A 77 -6.31 9.95 3.21
CA ARG A 77 -6.85 11.17 3.85
C ARG A 77 -8.29 10.96 4.33
N GLU A 78 -9.10 10.27 3.53
CA GLU A 78 -10.52 10.01 3.80
C GLU A 78 -10.67 9.07 5.02
N PRO A 79 -11.28 9.53 6.14
CA PRO A 79 -11.28 8.78 7.40
C PRO A 79 -12.00 7.43 7.35
N HIS A 80 -13.12 7.33 6.63
CA HIS A 80 -13.91 6.11 6.55
C HIS A 80 -13.14 5.00 5.82
N ALA A 81 -12.60 5.32 4.65
CA ALA A 81 -11.73 4.46 3.87
C ALA A 81 -10.50 4.01 4.68
N ARG A 82 -9.86 4.95 5.39
CA ARG A 82 -8.72 4.65 6.25
C ARG A 82 -9.10 3.64 7.34
N GLY A 83 -10.29 3.76 7.93
CA GLY A 83 -10.80 2.82 8.93
C GLY A 83 -10.87 1.38 8.40
N ILE A 84 -11.46 1.20 7.21
CA ILE A 84 -11.58 -0.11 6.57
C ILE A 84 -10.21 -0.67 6.18
N LEU A 85 -9.34 0.15 5.57
CA LEU A 85 -8.00 -0.27 5.16
C LEU A 85 -7.07 -0.57 6.33
N SER A 86 -7.26 0.08 7.47
CA SER A 86 -6.47 -0.19 8.68
C SER A 86 -6.59 -1.65 9.13
N LEU A 87 -7.74 -2.29 8.90
CA LEU A 87 -7.91 -3.72 9.15
C LEU A 87 -6.97 -4.57 8.28
N GLY A 88 -6.95 -4.32 6.96
CA GLY A 88 -6.07 -5.02 6.03
C GLY A 88 -4.59 -4.82 6.36
N ILE A 89 -4.20 -3.57 6.65
CA ILE A 89 -2.83 -3.22 7.01
C ILE A 89 -2.38 -3.90 8.30
N ALA A 90 -3.28 -3.99 9.30
CA ALA A 90 -2.99 -4.71 10.54
C ALA A 90 -2.79 -6.22 10.28
N LEU A 91 -3.57 -6.83 9.39
CA LEU A 91 -3.39 -8.23 9.00
C LEU A 91 -2.05 -8.46 8.30
N ALA A 92 -1.69 -7.62 7.33
CA ALA A 92 -0.41 -7.69 6.66
C ALA A 92 0.76 -7.50 7.63
N SER A 93 0.69 -6.51 8.51
CA SER A 93 1.72 -6.25 9.52
C SER A 93 1.93 -7.46 10.44
N ARG A 94 0.85 -8.10 10.92
CA ARG A 94 0.92 -9.34 11.69
C ARG A 94 1.52 -10.52 10.92
N ALA A 95 1.34 -10.56 9.60
CA ALA A 95 1.96 -11.52 8.70
C ALA A 95 3.42 -11.19 8.33
N GLY A 96 4.03 -10.22 9.02
CA GLY A 96 5.44 -9.85 8.88
C GLY A 96 5.73 -8.87 7.74
N TRP A 97 4.73 -8.18 7.21
CA TRP A 97 4.95 -7.10 6.25
C TRP A 97 5.35 -5.80 6.98
N ASP A 98 6.38 -5.11 6.50
CA ASP A 98 6.77 -3.79 7.00
C ASP A 98 5.92 -2.71 6.33
N ILE A 99 4.65 -2.65 6.74
CA ILE A 99 3.62 -1.79 6.15
C ILE A 99 2.83 -1.03 7.23
N ALA A 100 2.49 0.23 6.96
CA ALA A 100 1.66 1.05 7.85
C ALA A 100 0.78 2.03 7.06
N ILE A 101 -0.26 2.54 7.73
CA ILE A 101 -1.23 3.51 7.16
C ILE A 101 -1.28 4.78 8.00
N PHE A 102 -1.42 5.93 7.34
CA PHE A 102 -1.36 7.27 7.92
C PHE A 102 -2.45 8.18 7.37
N SER A 103 -2.77 9.23 8.12
CA SER A 103 -3.66 10.32 7.68
C SER A 103 -2.99 11.33 6.76
N ASP A 104 -1.66 11.46 6.88
CA ASP A 104 -0.88 12.50 6.25
C ASP A 104 0.53 12.01 5.90
N GLU A 105 1.16 12.76 4.99
CA GLU A 105 2.47 12.44 4.43
C GLU A 105 3.61 12.67 5.43
N SER A 106 3.43 13.60 6.38
CA SER A 106 4.47 13.94 7.36
C SER A 106 4.71 12.77 8.33
N ALA A 107 3.63 12.22 8.88
CA ALA A 107 3.69 11.04 9.74
C ALA A 107 4.23 9.82 8.98
N ALA A 108 3.76 9.60 7.75
CA ALA A 108 4.23 8.51 6.88
C ALA A 108 5.74 8.63 6.58
N GLY A 109 6.20 9.84 6.22
CA GLY A 109 7.61 10.12 5.95
C GLY A 109 8.50 9.87 7.17
N SER A 110 8.08 10.33 8.34
CA SER A 110 8.79 10.09 9.60
C SER A 110 8.92 8.60 9.91
N TRP A 111 7.85 7.83 9.69
CA TRP A 111 7.85 6.38 9.89
C TRP A 111 8.74 5.64 8.87
N LEU A 112 8.76 6.07 7.61
CA LEU A 112 9.65 5.54 6.56
C LEU A 112 11.13 5.79 6.88
N ALA A 113 11.45 6.95 7.45
CA ALA A 113 12.82 7.35 7.76
C ALA A 113 13.52 6.49 8.84
N ARG A 114 12.74 5.69 9.61
CA ARG A 114 13.29 4.76 10.60
C ARG A 114 14.28 3.77 9.95
N PRO A 115 15.21 3.18 10.74
CA PRO A 115 16.08 2.11 10.25
C PRO A 115 15.27 0.98 9.60
N LEU A 116 15.81 0.41 8.52
CA LEU A 116 15.24 -0.82 7.95
C LEU A 116 15.64 -2.00 8.84
N PRO A 117 14.79 -3.03 8.94
CA PRO A 117 15.19 -4.29 9.56
C PRO A 117 16.24 -5.01 8.70
#